data_AF-W4PEE5-F1
#
_entry.id   AF-W4PEE5-F1
#
_cell.length_a   1.000
_cell.length_b   1.000
_cell.length_c   1.000
_cell.angle_alpha   90.00
_cell.angle_beta   90.00
_cell.angle_gamma   90.00
#
_symmetry.space_group_name_H-M   'P 1'
#
loop_
_entity.id
_entity.type
_entity.pdbx_description
1 polymer ?
#
loop_
_entity_poly.entity_id
_entity_poly.type
_entity_poly.pdbx_seq_one_letter_code
_entity_poly.pdbx_strand_id
1 'polypeptide(L)' 'MEEKIKIQVNNYYGNPSYYSVMPQGIFDALEAASLNGEEYVTVGKTAFDKMIIDYKKKMDDESN' A
#
# COMPACT_ATOMS: atom_id res chain seq x y z
N MET A 1 -8.03 19.09 -3.34
CA MET A 1 -8.72 17.79 -3.44
C MET A 1 -7.64 16.73 -3.36
N GLU A 2 -7.74 15.77 -2.44
CA GLU A 2 -6.80 14.66 -2.38
C GLU A 2 -7.07 13.72 -3.56
N GLU A 3 -6.05 13.44 -4.38
CA GLU A 3 -6.16 12.51 -5.50
C GLU A 3 -6.24 11.08 -4.96
N LYS A 4 -7.19 10.30 -5.48
CA LYS A 4 -7.40 8.91 -5.08
C LYS A 4 -7.09 7.97 -6.23
N ILE A 5 -6.45 6.85 -5.94
CA ILE A 5 -6.12 5.81 -6.90
C ILE A 5 -6.73 4.48 -6.47
N LYS A 6 -6.96 3.61 -7.47
CA LYS A 6 -7.45 2.26 -7.26
C LYS A 6 -6.28 1.29 -7.33
N ILE A 7 -6.09 0.49 -6.29
CA ILE A 7 -5.00 -0.48 -6.17
C ILE A 7 -5.57 -1.88 -5.90
N GLN A 8 -4.86 -2.93 -6.31
CA GLN A 8 -5.29 -4.31 -6.14
C GLN A 8 -4.93 -4.82 -4.74
N VAL A 9 -5.91 -5.32 -3.99
CA VAL A 9 -5.75 -5.67 -2.57
C VAL A 9 -4.66 -6.73 -2.39
N ASN A 10 -4.73 -7.81 -3.15
CA ASN A 10 -3.81 -8.95 -3.04
C ASN A 10 -2.34 -8.60 -3.32
N ASN A 11 -2.05 -7.53 -4.07
CA ASN A 11 -0.68 -7.14 -4.37
C ASN A 11 0.02 -6.46 -3.18
N TYR A 12 -0.74 -5.88 -2.25
CA TYR A 12 -0.21 -5.10 -1.12
C TYR A 12 -0.56 -5.74 0.22
N TYR A 13 -1.81 -6.15 0.43
CA TYR A 13 -2.25 -6.77 1.69
C TYR A 13 -1.64 -8.16 1.88
N GLY A 14 -1.44 -8.93 0.80
CA GLY A 14 -0.83 -10.26 0.88
C GLY A 14 0.71 -10.27 0.90
N ASN A 15 1.35 -9.09 0.87
CA ASN A 15 2.78 -8.98 0.64
C ASN A 15 3.51 -8.30 1.83
N PRO A 16 4.18 -9.09 2.70
CA PRO A 16 4.83 -8.56 3.90
C PRO A 16 5.98 -7.59 3.60
N SER A 17 6.52 -7.58 2.39
CA SER A 17 7.56 -6.61 1.98
C SER A 17 7.08 -5.16 2.10
N TYR A 18 5.78 -4.91 1.95
CA TYR A 18 5.21 -3.57 2.11
C TYR A 18 4.84 -3.23 3.54
N TYR A 19 4.66 -4.19 4.45
CA TYR A 19 4.17 -3.93 5.81
C TYR A 19 5.05 -2.95 6.59
N SER A 20 6.37 -3.01 6.39
CA SER A 20 7.33 -2.12 7.05
C SER A 20 7.21 -0.65 6.63
N VAL A 21 6.57 -0.36 5.49
CA VAL A 21 6.44 0.98 4.91
C VAL A 21 4.98 1.37 4.66
N MET A 22 4.05 0.46 4.97
CA MET A 22 2.62 0.63 4.74
C MET A 22 2.03 1.58 5.78
N PRO A 23 1.47 2.72 5.36
CA PRO A 23 0.74 3.59 6.27
C PRO A 23 -0.50 2.90 6.81
N GLN A 24 -0.84 3.15 8.07
CA GLN A 24 -2.02 2.55 8.72
C GLN A 24 -3.30 2.77 7.92
N GLY A 25 -3.54 3.96 7.38
CA GLY A 25 -4.73 4.24 6.57
C GLY A 25 -4.81 3.45 5.26
N ILE A 26 -3.68 3.00 4.71
CA ILE A 26 -3.67 2.08 3.55
C ILE A 26 -3.93 0.65 4.03
N PHE A 27 -3.35 0.25 5.16
CA PHE A 27 -3.59 -1.06 5.77
C PHE A 27 -5.07 -1.25 6.12
N ASP A 28 -5.68 -0.32 6.83
CA ASP A 28 -7.09 -0.39 7.25
C ASP A 28 -8.02 -0.51 6.02
N ALA A 29 -7.72 0.24 4.95
CA ALA A 29 -8.48 0.18 3.70
C ALA A 29 -8.32 -1.18 3.01
N LEU A 30 -7.09 -1.71 2.95
CA LEU A 30 -6.79 -3.02 2.38
C LEU A 30 -7.41 -4.17 3.19
N GLU A 31 -7.34 -4.11 4.52
CA GLU A 31 -7.93 -5.10 5.43
C GLU A 31 -9.45 -5.12 5.25
N ALA A 32 -10.10 -3.95 5.27
CA ALA A 32 -11.53 -3.86 5.05
C ALA A 32 -11.92 -4.42 3.67
N ALA A 33 -11.20 -4.06 2.61
CA ALA A 33 -11.45 -4.58 1.27
C ALA A 33 -11.26 -6.11 1.20
N SER A 34 -10.21 -6.64 1.84
CA SER A 34 -9.97 -8.08 1.93
C SER A 34 -11.09 -8.81 2.68
N LEU A 35 -11.57 -8.26 3.81
CA LEU A 35 -12.68 -8.82 4.59
C LEU A 35 -14.01 -8.81 3.82
N ASN A 36 -14.22 -7.81 2.97
CA ASN A 36 -15.40 -7.71 2.11
C ASN A 36 -15.29 -8.53 0.81
N GLY A 37 -14.14 -9.15 0.53
CA GLY A 37 -13.90 -9.90 -0.70
C GLY A 37 -13.71 -9.00 -1.93
N GLU A 38 -13.30 -7.74 -1.75
CA GLU A 38 -13.04 -6.80 -2.83
C GLU A 38 -11.65 -7.04 -3.45
N GLU A 39 -11.58 -7.06 -4.78
CA GLU A 39 -10.30 -7.22 -5.50
C GLU A 39 -9.47 -5.92 -5.48
N TYR A 40 -10.13 -4.77 -5.37
CA TYR A 40 -9.49 -3.46 -5.42
C TYR A 40 -10.02 -2.54 -4.33
N VAL A 41 -9.13 -1.69 -3.82
CA VAL A 41 -9.47 -0.62 -2.88
C VAL A 41 -9.04 0.74 -3.42
N THR A 42 -9.74 1.78 -3.02
CA THR A 42 -9.39 3.16 -3.35
C THR A 42 -8.66 3.81 -2.18
N VAL A 43 -7.43 4.27 -2.40
CA VAL A 43 -6.59 4.92 -1.38
C VAL A 43 -6.12 6.30 -1.85
N GLY A 44 -5.67 7.14 -0.92
CA GLY A 44 -5.06 8.42 -1.24
C GLY A 44 -3.73 8.23 -1.98
N LYS A 45 -3.60 8.85 -3.16
CA LYS A 45 -2.43 8.71 -4.02
C LYS A 45 -1.16 9.17 -3.34
N THR A 46 -1.20 10.29 -2.61
CA THR A 46 -0.04 10.83 -1.90
C THR A 46 0.51 9.85 -0.86
N ALA A 47 -0.37 9.21 -0.08
CA ALA A 47 0.03 8.20 0.89
C ALA A 47 0.62 6.96 0.22
N PHE A 48 0.01 6.54 -0.89
CA PHE A 48 0.48 5.39 -1.65
C PHE A 48 1.82 5.64 -2.34
N ASP A 49 2.00 6.77 -3.02
CA ASP A 49 3.27 7.14 -3.66
C ASP A 49 4.39 7.19 -2.61
N LYS A 50 4.12 7.74 -1.42
CA LYS A 50 5.08 7.75 -0.32
C LYS A 50 5.47 6.33 0.10
N MET A 51 4.49 5.43 0.28
CA MET A 51 4.73 4.02 0.59
C MET A 51 5.65 3.35 -0.45
N ILE A 52 5.41 3.58 -1.75
CA ILE A 52 6.21 3.00 -2.83
C ILE A 52 7.63 3.59 -2.88
N ILE A 53 7.78 4.90 -2.62
CA ILE A 53 9.10 5.55 -2.55
C ILE A 53 9.91 5.00 -1.37
N ASP A 54 9.29 4.89 -0.19
CA ASP A 54 9.94 4.34 1.01
C ASP A 54 10.33 2.86 0.80
N TYR A 55 9.47 2.08 0.14
CA TYR A 55 9.79 0.70 -0.27
C TYR A 55 11.03 0.64 -1.17
N LYS A 56 11.06 1.45 -2.24
CA LYS A 56 12.18 1.48 -3.19
C LYS A 56 13.49 1.88 -2.52
N LYS A 57 13.46 2.88 -1.63
CA LYS A 57 14.62 3.30 -0.85
C LYS A 57 15.15 2.18 0.02
N LYS A 58 14.25 1.43 0.70
CA LYS A 58 14.65 0.29 1.53
C LYS A 58 15.34 -0.80 0.71
N MET A 59 14.81 -1.15 -0.46
CA MET A 59 15.44 -2.17 -1.32
C MET A 59 16.81 -1.73 -1.87
N ASP A 60 16.99 -0.44 -2.16
CA ASP A 60 18.26 0.12 -2.63
C ASP A 60 19.31 0.14 -1.50
N ASP A 61 18.90 0.48 -0.27
CA ASP A 61 19.76 0.51 0.92
C ASP A 61 20.20 -0.90 1.38
N GLU A 62 19.32 -1.91 1.25
CA GLU A 62 19.68 -3.32 1.54
C GLU A 62 20.63 -3.94 0.50
N SER A 63 20.90 -3.25 -0.61
CA SER A 63 21.76 -3.74 -1.71
C SER A 63 23.20 -3.19 -1.68
N ASN A 64 23.58 -2.41 -0.66
CA ASN A 64 24.86 -1.69 -0.59
C ASN A 64 25.75 -2.12 0.59
#